data_AF-A0A2A9FM77-F1
#
_entry.id   AF-A0A2A9FM77-F1
#
_cell.length_a   1.000
_cell.length_b   1.000
_cell.length_c   1.000
_cell.angle_alpha   90.00
_cell.angle_beta   90.00
_cell.angle_gamma   90.00
#
_symmetry.space_group_name_H-M   'P 1'
#
loop_
_entity.id
_entity.type
_entity.pdbx_description
1 polymer ?
#
loop_
_entity_poly.entity_id
_entity_poly.type
_entity_poly.pdbx_seq_one_letter_code
_entity_poly.pdbx_strand_id
1 'polypeptide(L)'
;MDVLNFDNLERIYSHASGVYPEECCGFVFADGTIHLGTNIQNELNQRNPDTYKRNAANGYTFSVLGTVALNKSFRSDNPAVVIYHSHPDVGAYFSTEDRDKTLFRLPTN
;
A
#
# COMPACT_ATOMS: atom_id res chain seq x y z
N MET A 1 11.14 18.35 6.65
CA MET A 1 9.71 18.41 7.04
C MET A 1 9.32 17.01 7.46
N ASP A 2 8.47 16.88 8.47
CA ASP A 2 7.92 15.58 8.86
C ASP A 2 6.80 15.21 7.86
N VAL A 3 7.03 14.15 7.08
CA VAL A 3 6.08 13.67 6.07
C VAL A 3 4.88 12.97 6.70
N LEU A 4 4.97 12.56 7.98
CA LEU A 4 3.86 11.99 8.75
C LEU A 4 3.34 12.98 9.80
N ASN A 5 3.13 14.23 9.37
CA ASN A 5 2.45 15.24 10.17
C ASN A 5 0.95 14.91 10.36
N PHE A 6 0.27 15.71 11.20
CA PHE A 6 -1.13 15.51 11.56
C PHE A 6 -2.06 15.45 10.34
N ASP A 7 -1.95 16.42 9.41
CA ASP A 7 -2.80 16.50 8.23
C ASP A 7 -2.63 15.26 7.33
N ASN A 8 -1.40 14.79 7.19
CA ASN A 8 -1.11 13.60 6.40
C ASN A 8 -1.65 12.32 7.05
N LEU A 9 -1.52 12.19 8.37
CA LEU A 9 -2.08 11.07 9.12
C LEU A 9 -3.62 11.08 9.07
N GLU A 10 -4.25 12.23 9.19
CA GLU A 10 -5.72 12.38 9.06
C GLU A 10 -6.19 11.95 7.67
N ARG A 11 -5.45 12.32 6.62
CA ARG A 11 -5.76 11.93 5.25
C ARG A 11 -5.56 10.44 4.99
N ILE A 12 -4.52 9.83 5.58
CA ILE A 12 -4.30 8.37 5.54
C ILE A 12 -5.44 7.65 6.28
N TYR A 13 -5.82 8.12 7.46
CA TYR A 13 -6.91 7.55 8.24
C TYR A 13 -8.24 7.65 7.49
N SER A 14 -8.56 8.83 6.95
CA SER A 14 -9.78 9.05 6.15
C SER A 14 -9.84 8.15 4.92
N HIS A 15 -8.70 7.91 4.26
CA HIS A 15 -8.61 6.95 3.16
C HIS A 15 -8.92 5.52 3.63
N ALA A 16 -8.29 5.08 4.73
CA ALA A 16 -8.51 3.76 5.30
C ALA A 16 -9.98 3.55 5.71
N SER A 17 -10.59 4.54 6.36
CA SER A 17 -12.00 4.49 6.75
C SER A 17 -12.95 4.47 5.54
N GLY A 18 -12.61 5.19 4.46
CA GLY A 18 -13.43 5.26 3.26
C GLY A 18 -13.48 3.98 2.42
N VAL A 19 -12.49 3.09 2.57
CA VAL A 19 -12.42 1.81 1.84
C VAL A 19 -12.77 0.59 2.70
N TYR A 20 -13.04 0.79 3.99
CA TYR A 20 -13.55 -0.28 4.85
C TYR A 20 -14.80 -0.94 4.20
N PRO A 21 -14.93 -2.28 4.18
CA PRO A 21 -14.19 -3.27 4.97
C PRO A 21 -12.90 -3.81 4.33
N GLU A 22 -12.37 -3.18 3.28
CA GLU A 22 -11.16 -3.61 2.60
C GLU A 22 -9.89 -2.95 3.17
N GLU A 23 -8.75 -3.61 2.99
CA GLU A 23 -7.43 -3.01 3.19
C GLU A 23 -7.22 -1.87 2.18
N CYS A 24 -6.83 -0.71 2.69
CA CYS A 24 -6.38 0.42 1.90
C CYS A 24 -4.89 0.25 1.56
N CYS A 25 -4.41 0.94 0.54
CA CYS A 25 -2.97 1.07 0.27
C CYS A 25 -2.63 2.43 -0.33
N GLY A 26 -1.43 2.95 -0.07
CA GLY A 26 -0.97 4.21 -0.64
C GLY A 26 0.48 4.49 -0.31
N PHE A 27 0.96 5.67 -0.71
CA PHE A 27 2.31 6.12 -0.39
C PHE A 27 2.40 7.64 -0.23
N VAL A 28 3.38 8.08 0.55
CA VAL A 28 3.68 9.48 0.83
C VAL A 28 4.99 9.86 0.16
N PHE A 29 4.99 10.99 -0.54
CA PHE A 29 6.17 11.54 -1.20
C PHE A 29 7.04 12.37 -0.25
N ALA A 30 8.28 12.66 -0.64
CA ALA A 30 9.24 13.41 0.16
C ALA A 30 8.78 14.84 0.53
N ASP A 31 7.95 15.45 -0.32
CA ASP A 31 7.30 16.74 -0.04
C ASP A 31 6.05 16.65 0.87
N GLY A 32 5.68 15.43 1.28
CA GLY A 32 4.52 15.16 2.13
C GLY A 32 3.20 15.01 1.37
N THR A 33 3.17 15.14 0.04
CA THR A 33 1.95 14.82 -0.72
C THR A 33 1.65 13.31 -0.67
N ILE A 34 0.37 12.95 -0.81
CA ILE A 34 -0.10 11.55 -0.63
C ILE A 34 -0.75 11.04 -1.91
N HIS A 35 -0.32 9.86 -2.35
CA HIS A 35 -1.03 9.06 -3.34
C HIS A 35 -1.98 8.09 -2.64
N LEU A 36 -3.28 8.32 -2.78
CA LEU A 36 -4.33 7.40 -2.34
C LEU A 36 -4.46 6.27 -3.37
N GLY A 37 -3.94 5.09 -3.04
CA GLY A 37 -3.86 3.96 -3.96
C GLY A 37 -5.16 3.18 -4.04
N THR A 38 -5.36 2.51 -5.18
CA THR A 38 -6.46 1.56 -5.38
C THR A 38 -5.99 0.14 -5.12
N ASN A 39 -6.68 -0.58 -4.23
CA ASN A 39 -6.44 -1.99 -3.96
C ASN A 39 -7.14 -2.86 -5.02
N ILE A 40 -6.37 -3.67 -5.77
CA ILE A 40 -6.90 -4.59 -6.79
C ILE A 40 -6.92 -6.05 -6.33
N GLN A 41 -6.76 -6.31 -5.04
CA GLN A 41 -6.63 -7.68 -4.50
C GLN A 41 -7.84 -8.57 -4.81
N ASN A 42 -9.06 -8.01 -4.78
CA ASN A 42 -10.27 -8.75 -5.17
C ASN A 42 -10.23 -9.19 -6.63
N GLU A 43 -9.80 -8.32 -7.55
CA GLU A 43 -9.71 -8.67 -8.97
C GLU A 43 -8.71 -9.80 -9.19
N LEU A 44 -7.56 -9.76 -8.50
CA LEU A 44 -6.54 -10.79 -8.60
C LEU A 44 -7.01 -12.13 -8.02
N ASN A 45 -7.62 -12.10 -6.83
CA ASN A 45 -8.22 -13.27 -6.20
C ASN A 45 -9.31 -13.90 -7.07
N GLN A 46 -10.21 -13.10 -7.66
CA GLN A 46 -11.26 -13.60 -8.54
C GLN A 46 -10.71 -14.21 -9.84
N ARG A 47 -9.67 -13.63 -10.42
CA ARG A 47 -9.06 -14.13 -11.67
C ARG A 47 -8.21 -15.36 -11.47
N ASN A 48 -7.49 -15.47 -10.34
CA ASN A 48 -6.59 -16.58 -10.06
C ASN A 48 -6.50 -16.87 -8.54
N PRO A 49 -7.55 -17.49 -7.96
CA PRO A 49 -7.67 -17.70 -6.52
C PRO A 49 -6.61 -18.65 -5.94
N ASP A 50 -6.10 -19.58 -6.74
CA ASP A 50 -5.05 -20.51 -6.31
C ASP A 50 -3.72 -19.79 -6.04
N THR A 51 -3.44 -18.74 -6.83
CA THR A 51 -2.25 -17.89 -6.68
C THR A 51 -2.49 -16.79 -5.64
N TYR A 52 -3.60 -16.07 -5.75
CA TYR A 52 -3.94 -14.95 -4.89
C TYR A 52 -4.99 -15.37 -3.87
N LYS A 53 -4.58 -16.05 -2.80
CA LYS A 53 -5.51 -16.66 -1.82
C LYS A 53 -6.24 -15.64 -0.94
N ARG A 54 -5.62 -14.48 -0.70
CA ARG A 54 -6.21 -13.37 0.06
C ARG A 54 -7.09 -12.50 -0.82
N ASN A 55 -8.17 -11.98 -0.26
CA ASN A 55 -9.03 -11.00 -0.90
C ASN A 55 -8.74 -9.60 -0.31
N ALA A 56 -9.46 -8.58 -0.73
CA ALA A 56 -9.20 -7.22 -0.28
C ALA A 56 -9.48 -6.99 1.21
N ALA A 57 -10.23 -7.85 1.91
CA ALA A 57 -10.49 -7.71 3.35
C ALA A 57 -9.26 -8.04 4.22
N ASN A 58 -8.27 -8.76 3.67
CA ASN A 58 -7.09 -9.18 4.41
C ASN A 58 -5.81 -9.18 3.57
N GLY A 59 -5.80 -8.42 2.48
CA GLY A 59 -4.61 -8.21 1.68
C GLY A 59 -4.78 -7.05 0.71
N TYR A 60 -3.67 -6.46 0.32
CA TYR A 60 -3.64 -5.44 -0.72
C TYR A 60 -2.66 -5.77 -1.83
N THR A 61 -3.04 -5.32 -3.03
CA THR A 61 -2.12 -5.17 -4.15
C THR A 61 -2.41 -3.83 -4.80
N PHE A 62 -1.38 -3.02 -5.00
CA PHE A 62 -1.50 -1.77 -5.74
C PHE A 62 -2.01 -2.03 -7.15
N SER A 63 -2.88 -1.15 -7.65
CA SER A 63 -3.21 -1.12 -9.08
C SER A 63 -1.95 -1.01 -9.94
N VAL A 64 -2.04 -1.45 -11.20
CA VAL A 64 -0.92 -1.34 -12.15
C VAL A 64 -0.46 0.12 -12.29
N LEU A 65 -1.42 1.06 -12.36
CA LEU A 65 -1.12 2.48 -12.43
C LEU A 65 -0.43 2.99 -11.17
N GLY A 66 -0.89 2.59 -9.97
CA GLY A 66 -0.24 2.92 -8.70
C GLY A 66 1.18 2.36 -8.61
N THR A 67 1.38 1.13 -9.06
CA THR A 67 2.71 0.48 -9.12
C THR A 67 3.67 1.24 -10.05
N VAL A 68 3.20 1.65 -11.23
CA VAL A 68 4.01 2.45 -12.18
C VAL A 68 4.31 3.84 -11.61
N ALA A 69 3.33 4.48 -10.96
CA ALA A 69 3.52 5.79 -10.33
C ALA A 69 4.55 5.73 -9.19
N LEU A 70 4.44 4.73 -8.33
CA LEU A 70 5.40 4.46 -7.25
C LEU A 70 6.81 4.27 -7.83
N ASN A 71 6.97 3.40 -8.83
CA ASN A 71 8.27 3.12 -9.44
C ASN A 71 8.89 4.36 -10.09
N LYS A 72 8.08 5.17 -10.81
CA LYS A 72 8.53 6.42 -11.43
C LYS A 72 8.98 7.45 -10.38
N SER A 73 8.32 7.50 -9.22
CA SER A 73 8.65 8.47 -8.17
C SER A 73 10.10 8.35 -7.70
N PHE A 74 10.64 7.13 -7.62
CA PHE A 74 12.03 6.89 -7.18
C PHE A 74 13.10 7.46 -8.10
N ARG A 75 12.73 7.88 -9.32
CA ARG A 75 13.63 8.52 -10.30
C ARG A 75 13.36 10.02 -10.45
N SER A 76 12.55 10.60 -9.58
CA SER A 76 12.20 12.01 -9.57
C SER A 76 12.80 12.73 -8.37
N ASP A 77 12.73 14.07 -8.36
CA ASP A 77 13.14 14.89 -7.23
C ASP A 77 12.17 14.81 -6.03
N ASN A 78 11.04 14.11 -6.17
CA ASN A 78 10.04 13.89 -5.12
C ASN A 78 9.71 12.38 -4.98
N PRO A 79 10.65 11.56 -4.45
CA PRO A 79 10.44 10.13 -4.33
C PRO A 79 9.39 9.78 -3.28
N ALA A 80 8.71 8.65 -3.44
CA ALA A 80 7.96 8.04 -2.36
C ALA A 80 8.92 7.63 -1.23
N VAL A 81 8.58 8.01 0.01
CA VAL A 81 9.40 7.76 1.21
C VAL A 81 8.67 6.90 2.26
N VAL A 82 7.34 6.79 2.16
CA VAL A 82 6.52 5.92 3.01
C VAL A 82 5.52 5.17 2.15
N ILE A 83 5.37 3.86 2.37
CA ILE A 83 4.24 3.06 1.91
C ILE A 83 3.36 2.79 3.12
N TYR A 84 2.05 2.89 2.96
CA TYR A 84 1.08 2.58 4.00
C TYR A 84 -0.02 1.65 3.48
N HIS A 85 -0.59 0.87 4.40
CA HIS A 85 -1.81 0.09 4.19
C HIS A 85 -2.60 0.01 5.50
N SER A 86 -3.84 -0.51 5.45
CA SER A 86 -4.66 -0.72 6.65
C SER A 86 -4.95 -2.21 6.89
N HIS A 87 -5.24 -2.56 8.14
CA HIS A 87 -5.73 -3.87 8.54
C HIS A 87 -7.10 -3.72 9.21
N PRO A 88 -8.20 -4.04 8.51
CA PRO A 88 -9.53 -4.09 9.10
C PRO A 88 -9.60 -5.09 10.26
N ASP A 89 -10.18 -4.69 11.39
CA ASP A 89 -10.61 -5.55 12.51
C ASP A 89 -9.52 -6.35 13.27
N VAL A 90 -8.25 -6.33 12.85
CA VAL A 90 -7.17 -7.18 13.43
C VAL A 90 -6.00 -6.39 14.03
N GLY A 91 -6.05 -5.06 14.04
CA GLY A 91 -5.01 -4.19 14.58
C GLY A 91 -3.76 -4.07 13.69
N ALA A 92 -2.82 -3.21 14.10
CA ALA A 92 -1.62 -2.92 13.33
C ALA A 92 -0.48 -3.90 13.66
N TYR A 93 -0.06 -4.69 12.67
CA TYR A 93 1.09 -5.59 12.76
C TYR A 93 1.65 -5.82 11.35
N PHE A 94 2.89 -6.33 11.24
CA PHE A 94 3.41 -6.83 9.96
C PHE A 94 3.01 -8.30 9.79
N SER A 95 2.18 -8.63 8.81
CA SER A 95 1.90 -10.01 8.41
C SER A 95 3.10 -10.64 7.70
N THR A 96 3.08 -11.95 7.46
CA THR A 96 4.13 -12.60 6.65
C THR A 96 4.17 -11.99 5.24
N GLU A 97 3.01 -11.75 4.64
CA GLU A 97 2.92 -11.14 3.31
C GLU A 97 3.45 -9.70 3.28
N ASP A 98 3.23 -8.91 4.34
CA ASP A 98 3.79 -7.55 4.41
C ASP A 98 5.31 -7.57 4.47
N ARG A 99 5.88 -8.57 5.17
CA ARG A 99 7.34 -8.78 5.19
C ARG A 99 7.86 -9.17 3.81
N ASP A 100 7.17 -10.07 3.12
CA ASP A 100 7.56 -10.50 1.78
C ASP A 100 7.49 -9.34 0.76
N LYS A 101 6.50 -8.44 0.88
CA LYS A 101 6.38 -7.25 0.03
C LYS A 101 7.40 -6.16 0.36
N THR A 102 7.85 -6.05 1.60
CA THR A 102 8.85 -5.04 2.02
C THR A 102 10.29 -5.49 1.80
N LEU A 103 10.55 -6.79 1.86
CA LEU A 103 11.88 -7.35 1.63
C LEU A 103 12.06 -7.67 0.15
N PHE A 104 12.54 -6.71 -0.63
CA PHE A 104 13.15 -7.03 -1.92
C PHE A 104 14.46 -7.79 -1.67
N ARG A 105 14.37 -9.11 -1.54
CA ARG A 105 15.56 -9.96 -1.44
C ARG A 105 16.15 -10.09 -2.84
N LEU A 106 17.23 -9.37 -3.11
CA LEU A 106 18.08 -9.67 -4.25
C LEU A 106 18.47 -11.17 -4.15
N PRO A 107 18.37 -11.94 -5.25
CA PRO A 107 18.88 -13.29 -5.23
C PRO A 107 20.35 -13.25 -4.81
N THR A 108 20.69 -14.01 -3.78
CA THR A 108 22.09 -14.23 -3.40
C THR A 108 22.72 -15.04 -4.53
N ASN A 109 23.69 -14.45 -5.22
CA ASN A 109 24.63 -15.20 -6.06
C ASN A 109 25.45 -16.17 -5.20
#